data_AF-A0A7C3UFG8-F1
#
_entry.id   AF-A0A7C3UFG8-F1
#
_cell.length_a   1.000
_cell.length_b   1.000
_cell.length_c   1.000
_cell.angle_alpha   90.00
_cell.angle_beta   90.00
_cell.angle_gamma   90.00
#
_symmetry.space_group_name_H-M   'P 1'
#
loop_
_entity.id
_entity.type
_entity.pdbx_description
1 polymer ?
#
loop_
_entity_poly.entity_id
_entity_poly.type
_entity_poly.pdbx_seq_one_letter_code
_entity_poly.pdbx_strand_id
1 'polypeptide(L)'
;MTVDRKAGAKRPAPPRKKRAGGARPQPQRPKWDISDVDRWGPERHELGAVIPEAGNSVYNETGGWRTYVPVIDTEKCDGCLLCYFYCPDASIIIEDGKAVGVDLAHCKGCGICARECPEDAITMKLDEKE
;
A
#
# COMPACT_ATOMS: atom_id res chain seq x y z
N MET A 1 38.09 -26.79 -17.53
CA MET A 1 36.94 -27.28 -16.73
C MET A 1 35.72 -26.43 -17.10
N THR A 2 35.01 -26.81 -18.16
CA THR A 2 33.77 -26.16 -18.59
C THR A 2 32.61 -26.79 -17.84
N VAL A 3 31.94 -26.04 -16.98
CA VAL A 3 30.73 -26.49 -16.29
C VAL A 3 29.54 -26.40 -17.25
N ASP A 4 29.10 -27.55 -17.76
CA ASP A 4 27.87 -27.69 -18.53
C ASP A 4 26.66 -27.27 -17.67
N ARG A 5 26.10 -26.10 -17.98
CA ARG A 5 24.82 -25.64 -17.42
C ARG A 5 23.70 -26.45 -18.05
N LYS A 6 23.34 -27.60 -17.46
CA LYS A 6 22.09 -28.28 -17.81
C LYS A 6 20.92 -27.34 -17.55
N ALA A 7 20.18 -27.02 -18.61
CA ALA A 7 18.93 -26.25 -18.55
C ALA A 7 17.94 -27.00 -17.65
N GLY A 8 17.77 -26.53 -16.42
CA GLY A 8 16.73 -27.02 -15.51
C GLY A 8 15.37 -26.77 -16.13
N ALA A 9 14.56 -27.83 -16.29
CA ALA A 9 13.21 -27.74 -16.81
C ALA A 9 12.41 -26.70 -15.99
N LYS A 10 11.95 -25.63 -16.66
CA LYS A 10 11.09 -24.60 -16.06
C LYS A 10 9.80 -25.29 -15.58
N ARG A 11 9.63 -25.44 -14.27
CA ARG A 11 8.34 -25.88 -13.71
C ARG A 11 7.28 -24.85 -14.12
N PRO A 12 6.14 -25.29 -14.69
CA PRO A 12 5.07 -24.36 -15.04
C PRO A 12 4.56 -23.68 -13.78
N ALA A 13 4.33 -22.37 -13.87
CA ALA A 13 3.71 -21.61 -12.79
C ALA A 13 2.33 -22.22 -12.49
N PRO A 14 1.96 -22.39 -11.21
CA PRO A 14 0.64 -22.90 -10.87
C PRO A 14 -0.44 -21.95 -11.43
N PRO A 15 -1.60 -22.49 -11.85
CA PRO A 15 -2.68 -21.66 -12.37
C PRO A 15 -3.10 -20.63 -11.32
N ARG A 16 -3.07 -19.35 -11.69
CA ARG A 16 -3.58 -18.26 -10.84
C ARG A 16 -5.08 -18.48 -10.66
N LYS A 17 -5.51 -18.91 -9.48
CA LYS A 17 -6.94 -18.93 -9.13
C LYS A 17 -7.45 -17.49 -9.25
N LYS A 18 -8.48 -17.27 -10.08
CA LYS A 18 -9.19 -15.98 -10.10
C LYS A 18 -9.66 -15.74 -8.67
N ARG A 19 -9.11 -14.72 -8.01
CA ARG A 19 -9.65 -14.27 -6.71
C ARG A 19 -11.11 -13.93 -6.96
N ALA A 20 -12.02 -14.53 -6.21
CA ALA A 20 -13.42 -14.18 -6.25
C ALA A 20 -13.51 -12.66 -6.02
N GLY A 21 -14.12 -11.95 -6.97
CA GLY A 21 -14.37 -10.52 -6.87
C GLY A 21 -15.37 -10.28 -5.75
N GLY A 22 -14.85 -10.06 -4.56
CA GLY A 22 -15.58 -9.66 -3.38
C GLY A 22 -14.63 -8.87 -2.51
N ALA A 23 -15.06 -7.71 -2.02
CA ALA A 23 -14.33 -6.96 -1.02
C ALA A 23 -13.98 -7.93 0.12
N ARG A 24 -12.69 -8.05 0.45
CA ARG A 24 -12.26 -8.84 1.61
C ARG A 24 -13.06 -8.31 2.80
N PRO A 25 -13.81 -9.15 3.54
CA PRO A 25 -14.54 -8.68 4.71
C PRO A 25 -13.52 -8.01 5.62
N GLN A 26 -13.72 -6.72 5.88
CA GLN A 26 -12.81 -5.95 6.73
C GLN A 26 -12.91 -6.57 8.12
N PRO A 27 -11.83 -7.19 8.63
CA PRO A 27 -11.87 -7.76 9.95
C PRO A 27 -12.12 -6.64 10.97
N GLN A 28 -12.95 -6.91 11.97
CA GLN A 28 -13.40 -5.86 12.89
C GLN A 28 -12.21 -5.29 13.65
N ARG A 29 -12.04 -3.95 13.64
CA ARG A 29 -10.94 -3.28 14.31
C ARG A 29 -10.94 -3.70 15.79
N PRO A 30 -9.82 -4.20 16.33
CA PRO A 30 -9.70 -4.32 17.78
C PRO A 30 -9.95 -2.93 18.39
N LYS A 31 -10.89 -2.84 19.34
CA LYS A 31 -11.21 -1.58 20.02
C LYS A 31 -10.11 -1.30 21.03
N TRP A 32 -9.08 -0.60 20.60
CA TRP A 32 -8.03 -0.09 21.49
C TRP A 32 -8.62 1.02 22.36
N ASP A 33 -8.54 0.85 23.68
CA ASP A 33 -8.88 1.93 24.63
C ASP A 33 -7.67 2.85 24.78
N ILE A 34 -7.72 3.99 24.09
CA ILE A 34 -6.70 5.04 24.13
C ILE A 34 -7.14 6.24 24.98
N SER A 35 -8.18 6.08 25.81
CA SER A 35 -8.79 7.19 26.57
C SER A 35 -7.82 7.89 27.53
N ASP A 36 -6.68 7.29 27.83
CA ASP A 36 -5.66 7.81 28.72
C ASP A 36 -4.26 7.83 28.09
N VAL A 37 -4.18 7.95 26.75
CA VAL A 37 -2.92 8.00 25.98
C VAL A 37 -1.92 9.04 26.51
N ASP A 38 -2.42 10.16 27.05
CA ASP A 38 -1.61 11.23 27.64
C ASP A 38 -0.81 10.79 28.89
N ARG A 39 -1.16 9.65 29.47
CA ARG A 39 -0.50 9.06 30.65
C ARG A 39 0.37 7.85 30.30
N TRP A 40 0.50 7.51 29.03
CA TRP A 40 1.28 6.35 28.61
C TRP A 40 2.77 6.63 28.76
N GLY A 41 3.45 5.84 29.60
CA GLY A 41 4.90 5.80 29.69
C GLY A 41 5.50 4.68 28.82
N PRO A 42 6.85 4.59 28.72
CA PRO A 42 7.54 3.58 27.92
C PRO A 42 7.17 2.14 28.32
N GLU A 43 6.78 1.92 29.57
CA GLU A 43 6.29 0.65 30.10
C GLU A 43 4.90 0.23 29.60
N ARG A 44 4.10 1.16 29.09
CA ARG A 44 2.75 0.90 28.56
C ARG A 44 2.71 0.85 27.03
N HIS A 45 3.75 1.37 26.37
CA HIS A 45 3.93 1.07 24.96
C HIS A 45 4.16 -0.43 24.82
N GLU A 46 3.36 -1.08 23.98
CA GLU A 46 3.69 -2.42 23.53
C GLU A 46 5.14 -2.42 23.03
N LEU A 47 5.88 -3.50 23.29
CA LEU A 47 7.20 -3.67 22.70
C LEU A 47 7.06 -3.43 21.19
N GLY A 48 7.73 -2.37 20.69
CA GLY A 48 7.62 -1.99 19.29
C GLY A 48 7.90 -3.21 18.40
N ALA A 49 7.07 -3.41 17.38
CA ALA A 49 7.11 -4.54 16.44
C ALA A 49 6.50 -5.88 16.91
N VAL A 50 5.67 -5.93 17.96
CA VAL A 50 4.80 -7.10 18.17
C VAL A 50 3.73 -7.13 17.08
N ILE A 51 3.72 -8.21 16.29
CA ILE A 51 2.69 -8.48 15.28
C ILE A 51 1.75 -9.53 15.89
N PRO A 52 0.71 -9.13 16.66
CA PRO A 52 -0.15 -10.07 17.37
C PRO A 52 -0.94 -10.99 16.43
N GLU A 53 -1.27 -10.52 15.22
CA GLU A 53 -2.07 -11.24 14.24
C GLU A 53 -1.53 -11.04 12.83
N ALA A 54 -1.61 -12.08 12.00
CA ALA A 54 -1.16 -12.00 10.62
C ALA A 54 -2.04 -11.02 9.79
N GLY A 55 -1.40 -10.11 9.07
CA GLY A 55 -2.09 -9.17 8.19
C GLY A 55 -2.79 -8.02 8.93
N ASN A 56 -2.39 -7.73 10.16
CA ASN A 56 -2.91 -6.64 10.97
C ASN A 56 -2.51 -5.23 10.50
N SER A 57 -1.60 -5.10 9.53
CA SER A 57 -1.13 -3.80 9.02
C SER A 57 -2.25 -2.94 8.44
N VAL A 58 -3.33 -3.57 7.96
CA VAL A 58 -4.53 -2.90 7.43
C VAL A 58 -5.32 -2.12 8.49
N TYR A 59 -5.09 -2.36 9.78
CA TYR A 59 -5.76 -1.61 10.85
C TYR A 59 -5.00 -0.35 11.25
N ASN A 60 -3.76 -0.21 10.80
CA ASN A 60 -2.87 0.90 11.16
C ASN A 60 -3.02 2.02 10.14
N GLU A 61 -4.06 2.84 10.30
CA GLU A 61 -4.34 3.99 9.45
C GLU A 61 -3.23 5.04 9.57
N THR A 62 -2.35 5.11 8.58
CA THR A 62 -1.24 6.08 8.50
C THR A 62 -1.60 7.35 7.71
N GLY A 63 -2.84 7.47 7.27
CA GLY A 63 -3.36 8.60 6.51
C GLY A 63 -3.28 9.94 7.24
N GLY A 64 -3.12 9.95 8.56
CA GLY A 64 -2.90 11.18 9.33
C GLY A 64 -1.55 11.85 9.05
N TRP A 65 -0.57 11.15 8.48
CA TRP A 65 0.82 11.62 8.40
C TRP A 65 1.11 12.55 7.21
N ARG A 66 0.18 12.65 6.26
CA ARG A 66 0.38 13.38 5.01
C ARG A 66 0.32 14.89 5.21
N THR A 67 1.19 15.59 4.50
CA THR A 67 1.07 17.04 4.22
C THR A 67 0.54 17.28 2.81
N TYR A 68 0.78 16.34 1.89
CA TYR A 68 0.35 16.40 0.51
C TYR A 68 -0.42 15.14 0.13
N VAL A 69 -1.35 15.26 -0.82
CA VAL A 69 -2.16 14.18 -1.37
C VAL A 69 -1.85 13.97 -2.86
N PRO A 70 -1.62 12.73 -3.32
CA PRO A 70 -1.49 12.43 -4.74
C PRO A 70 -2.85 12.50 -5.44
N VAL A 71 -2.92 13.21 -6.55
CA VAL A 71 -4.08 13.28 -7.45
C VAL A 71 -3.71 12.63 -8.77
N ILE A 72 -4.47 11.62 -9.17
CA ILE A 72 -4.23 10.83 -10.37
C ILE A 72 -5.10 11.36 -11.52
N ASP A 73 -4.47 11.65 -12.64
CA ASP A 73 -5.09 11.89 -13.95
C ASP A 73 -5.19 10.55 -14.69
N THR A 74 -6.39 9.98 -14.72
CA THR A 74 -6.64 8.66 -15.31
C THR A 74 -6.59 8.66 -16.83
N GLU A 75 -6.73 9.83 -17.47
CA GLU A 75 -6.63 9.97 -18.93
C GLU A 75 -5.18 9.84 -19.40
N LYS A 76 -4.24 10.37 -18.62
CA LYS A 76 -2.79 10.24 -18.88
C LYS A 76 -2.20 8.90 -18.48
N CYS A 77 -2.85 8.17 -17.57
CA CYS A 77 -2.34 6.89 -17.11
C CYS A 77 -2.33 5.83 -18.24
N ASP A 78 -1.15 5.32 -18.57
CA ASP A 78 -0.94 4.27 -19.57
C ASP A 78 -1.08 2.84 -19.02
N GLY A 79 -1.10 2.69 -17.68
CA GLY A 79 -1.16 1.40 -17.00
C GLY A 79 0.19 0.71 -16.82
N CYS A 80 1.32 1.43 -16.81
CA CYS A 80 2.66 0.85 -16.58
C CYS A 80 2.86 0.26 -15.16
N LEU A 81 2.00 0.59 -14.20
CA LEU A 81 1.99 0.11 -12.81
C LEU A 81 3.23 0.45 -11.96
N LEU A 82 4.13 1.33 -12.42
CA LEU A 82 5.30 1.71 -11.64
C LEU A 82 4.90 2.33 -10.28
N CYS A 83 3.93 3.24 -10.28
CA CYS A 83 3.40 3.83 -9.04
C CYS A 83 2.91 2.78 -8.03
N TYR A 84 2.33 1.67 -8.51
CA TYR A 84 1.87 0.56 -7.68
C TYR A 84 3.04 -0.21 -7.06
N PHE A 85 4.04 -0.57 -7.86
CA PHE A 85 5.20 -1.33 -7.37
C PHE A 85 6.11 -0.51 -6.45
N TYR A 86 6.23 0.78 -6.70
CA TYR A 86 7.07 1.68 -5.88
C TYR A 86 6.36 2.22 -4.65
N CYS A 87 5.05 2.03 -4.49
CA CYS A 87 4.34 2.48 -3.30
C CYS A 87 4.74 1.64 -2.07
N PRO A 88 5.42 2.23 -1.07
CA PRO A 88 5.87 1.48 0.10
C PRO A 88 4.71 1.03 1.02
N ASP A 89 3.57 1.72 0.93
CA ASP A 89 2.39 1.49 1.77
C ASP A 89 1.25 0.80 1.01
N ALA A 90 1.51 0.29 -0.21
CA ALA A 90 0.53 -0.42 -1.05
C ALA A 90 -0.81 0.33 -1.23
N SER A 91 -0.75 1.67 -1.28
CA SER A 91 -1.95 2.52 -1.27
C SER A 91 -2.50 2.87 -2.66
N ILE A 92 -1.85 2.47 -3.75
CA ILE A 92 -2.36 2.73 -5.11
C ILE A 92 -3.47 1.73 -5.46
N ILE A 93 -4.64 2.24 -5.84
CA ILE A 93 -5.80 1.44 -6.25
C ILE A 93 -5.72 1.22 -7.77
N ILE A 94 -5.73 -0.04 -8.18
CA ILE A 94 -5.65 -0.47 -9.58
C ILE A 94 -6.98 -1.10 -10.01
N GLU A 95 -7.56 -0.61 -11.09
CA GLU A 95 -8.72 -1.19 -11.78
C GLU A 95 -8.43 -1.28 -13.27
N ASP A 96 -8.79 -2.40 -13.90
CA ASP A 96 -8.55 -2.67 -15.32
C ASP A 96 -7.12 -2.37 -15.82
N GLY A 97 -6.13 -2.57 -14.94
CA GLY A 97 -4.71 -2.35 -15.22
C GLY A 97 -4.24 -0.90 -15.13
N LYS A 98 -5.10 0.05 -14.74
CA LYS A 98 -4.75 1.45 -14.56
C LYS A 98 -4.86 1.88 -13.10
N ALA A 99 -4.08 2.89 -12.73
CA ALA A 99 -4.24 3.55 -11.45
C ALA A 99 -5.47 4.45 -11.49
N VAL A 100 -6.43 4.20 -10.61
CA VAL A 100 -7.72 4.91 -10.57
C VAL A 100 -7.94 5.69 -9.29
N GLY A 101 -7.13 5.43 -8.26
CA GLY A 101 -7.28 6.11 -6.98
C GLY A 101 -6.17 5.75 -5.99
N VAL A 102 -6.31 6.29 -4.78
CA VAL A 102 -5.37 6.10 -3.68
C VAL A 102 -6.15 5.85 -2.40
N ASP A 103 -5.74 4.83 -1.65
CA ASP A 103 -6.22 4.58 -0.29
C ASP A 103 -5.66 5.65 0.65
N LEU A 104 -6.45 6.69 0.91
CA LEU A 104 -6.07 7.81 1.77
C LEU A 104 -6.01 7.46 3.26
N ALA A 105 -6.55 6.31 3.68
CA ALA A 105 -6.44 5.84 5.05
C ALA A 105 -5.02 5.35 5.38
N HIS A 106 -4.26 4.92 4.37
CA HIS A 106 -2.88 4.43 4.52
C HIS A 106 -1.85 5.30 3.80
N CYS A 107 -2.23 6.05 2.76
CA CYS A 107 -1.31 6.90 2.03
C CYS A 107 -0.67 7.96 2.95
N LYS A 108 0.66 7.99 2.98
CA LYS A 108 1.43 8.99 3.77
C LYS A 108 1.76 10.27 2.99
N GLY A 109 1.39 10.35 1.72
CA GLY A 109 1.69 11.51 0.88
C GLY A 109 3.17 11.70 0.54
N CYS A 110 3.96 10.62 0.48
CA CYS A 110 5.41 10.68 0.28
C CYS A 110 5.86 11.13 -1.13
N GLY A 111 4.95 11.13 -2.11
CA GLY A 111 5.24 11.58 -3.48
C GLY A 111 6.06 10.65 -4.36
N ILE A 112 6.43 9.45 -3.88
CA ILE A 112 7.19 8.46 -4.69
C ILE A 112 6.40 8.08 -5.95
N CYS A 113 5.08 7.85 -5.83
CA CYS A 113 4.24 7.52 -6.97
C CYS A 113 4.26 8.60 -8.07
N ALA A 114 4.28 9.88 -7.68
CA ALA A 114 4.39 11.00 -8.61
C ALA A 114 5.76 11.03 -9.29
N ARG A 115 6.84 10.83 -8.53
CA ARG A 115 8.21 10.78 -9.07
C ARG A 115 8.42 9.66 -10.08
N GLU A 116 7.88 8.48 -9.81
CA GLU A 116 8.09 7.27 -10.62
C GLU A 116 7.10 7.16 -11.80
N CYS A 117 6.17 8.11 -11.96
CA CYS A 117 5.22 8.08 -13.05
C CYS A 117 5.85 8.69 -14.31
N PRO A 118 6.10 7.90 -15.37
CA PRO A 118 6.74 8.41 -16.59
C PRO A 118 5.81 9.33 -17.40
N GLU A 119 4.50 9.22 -17.20
CA GLU A 119 3.47 10.00 -17.91
C GLU A 119 3.08 11.29 -17.18
N ASP A 120 3.73 11.61 -16.06
CA ASP A 120 3.36 12.72 -15.17
C ASP A 120 1.85 12.72 -14.82
N ALA A 121 1.25 11.52 -14.74
CA ALA A 121 -0.18 11.33 -14.49
C ALA A 121 -0.56 11.52 -13.02
N ILE A 122 0.40 11.82 -12.13
CA ILE A 122 0.16 11.94 -10.69
C ILE A 122 0.76 13.26 -10.19
N THR A 123 -0.08 14.16 -9.68
CA THR A 123 0.34 15.45 -9.11
C THR A 123 0.17 15.44 -7.60
N MET A 124 1.15 15.95 -6.84
CA MET A 124 1.01 16.16 -5.40
C MET A 124 0.35 17.51 -5.10
N LYS A 125 -0.73 17.53 -4.33
CA LYS A 125 -1.42 18.76 -3.87
C LYS A 125 -1.36 18.88 -2.36
N LEU A 126 -1.46 20.10 -1.82
CA LEU A 126 -1.53 20.30 -0.37
C LEU A 126 -2.78 19.57 0.17
N ASP A 127 -2.61 18.87 1.28
CA ASP A 127 -3.69 18.14 1.94
C ASP A 127 -4.50 19.12 2.78
N GLU A 128 -5.58 19.66 2.21
CA GLU A 128 -6.55 20.52 2.88
C GLU A 128 -7.37 19.68 3.86
N LYS A 129 -6.78 19.33 5.01
CA LYS A 129 -7.49 18.66 6.10
C LYS A 129 -8.41 19.68 6.76
N GLU A 130 -9.71 19.41 6.77
CA GLU A 130 -10.70 20.12 7.61
C GLU A 130 -10.44 19.87 9.11
#